data_AF-A0A158CGF4-F1
#
_entry.id   AF-A0A158CGF4-F1
#
_cell.length_a   1.000
_cell.length_b   1.000
_cell.length_c   1.000
_cell.angle_alpha   90.00
_cell.angle_beta   90.00
_cell.angle_gamma   90.00
#
_symmetry.space_group_name_H-M   'P 1'
#
loop_
_entity.id
_entity.type
_entity.pdbx_description
1 polymer ?
#
loop_
_entity_poly.entity_id
_entity_poly.type
_entity_poly.pdbx_seq_one_letter_code
_entity_poly.pdbx_strand_id
1 'polypeptide(L)'
;MKNLALRKSPGSFDMSRKPSEESAFLATWSGWAFIFIASYIIYLLCTSERQVWRLPDQEAYLAYFRYTDWNWLVHYFDRRGFGLSLIPRIVTDEIGWRLWIVSINSLGFTPDTAIRITVALANGLVFCALARLRRPLLGLFLWIVVPSALCITGLFQIRQGFAFGIAMLFAINFRRPVLGMLIASTIHTTIAFPTILLIAARLAGSNDRVAIPVVSIAGGLLSMSAQMLFDTFGGRRVGDYAGYTAEFSVNLLVLMLSYAIGSILLIKSLPYIRELRLRASLRDLSLMHFGLVVYLVFAFTLFPFGKDRVFYYISLMLPFFAQEIRVKNGVTLWLTIILYFMIFSEAYLAYGRGVYNYFIG
;
A
#
# COMPACT_ATOMS: atom_id res chain seq x y z
N MET A 1 34.31 -18.58 -26.68
CA MET A 1 33.30 -19.55 -26.19
C MET A 1 32.53 -18.92 -25.04
N LYS A 2 31.20 -18.94 -25.13
CA LYS A 2 30.25 -18.22 -24.27
C LYS A 2 30.19 -18.83 -22.88
N ASN A 3 30.43 -18.03 -21.84
CA ASN A 3 30.00 -18.36 -20.47
C ASN A 3 28.47 -18.26 -20.40
N LEU A 4 27.81 -19.38 -20.71
CA LEU A 4 26.40 -19.66 -20.43
C LEU A 4 26.22 -19.87 -18.91
N ALA A 5 26.47 -18.83 -18.13
CA ALA A 5 26.03 -18.78 -16.74
C ALA A 5 24.52 -18.54 -16.72
N LEU A 6 23.77 -19.66 -16.74
CA LEU A 6 22.41 -19.83 -16.25
C LEU A 6 21.62 -18.53 -15.99
N ARG A 7 21.02 -17.99 -17.05
CA ARG A 7 19.83 -17.15 -16.94
C ARG A 7 18.73 -18.00 -16.30
N LYS A 8 18.61 -17.95 -14.97
CA LYS A 8 17.44 -18.50 -14.30
C LYS A 8 16.22 -17.68 -14.72
N SER A 9 15.27 -18.35 -15.36
CA SER A 9 13.95 -17.81 -15.67
C SER A 9 13.29 -17.27 -14.38
N PRO A 10 12.77 -16.03 -14.38
CA PRO A 10 11.94 -15.52 -13.30
C PRO A 10 10.59 -16.25 -13.36
N GLY A 11 10.51 -17.47 -12.83
CA GLY A 11 9.30 -18.27 -12.90
C GLY A 11 9.43 -19.72 -12.40
N SER A 12 10.64 -20.27 -12.25
CA SER A 12 10.79 -21.60 -11.67
C SER A 12 10.52 -21.55 -10.16
N PHE A 13 9.45 -22.22 -9.72
CA PHE A 13 9.29 -22.59 -8.31
C PHE A 13 10.48 -23.49 -7.93
N ASP A 14 11.49 -22.89 -7.31
CA ASP A 14 12.68 -23.56 -6.78
C ASP A 14 12.26 -24.35 -5.53
N MET A 15 11.56 -25.48 -5.73
CA MET A 15 11.07 -26.40 -4.69
C MET A 15 12.18 -27.29 -4.11
N SER A 16 13.41 -27.20 -4.61
CA SER A 16 14.51 -28.10 -4.24
C SER A 16 15.50 -27.52 -3.22
N ARG A 17 15.27 -26.32 -2.69
CA ARG A 17 16.18 -25.72 -1.72
C ARG A 17 15.77 -26.02 -0.28
N LYS A 18 16.61 -26.80 0.42
CA LYS A 18 16.56 -27.03 1.87
C LYS A 18 16.18 -25.72 2.60
N PRO A 19 15.24 -25.76 3.55
CA PRO A 19 14.95 -24.60 4.39
C PRO A 19 16.27 -24.22 5.07
N SER A 20 16.76 -23.02 4.79
CA SER A 20 17.88 -22.49 5.56
C SER A 20 17.50 -22.49 7.04
N GLU A 21 18.44 -22.90 7.87
CA GLU A 21 18.38 -22.90 9.35
C GLU A 21 18.24 -21.49 9.93
N GLU A 22 17.22 -20.74 9.49
CA GLU A 22 16.73 -19.58 10.20
C GLU A 22 15.73 -20.14 11.20
N SER A 23 16.03 -20.04 12.51
CA SER A 23 15.02 -20.23 13.54
C SER A 23 13.81 -19.40 13.12
N ALA A 24 12.68 -20.06 12.81
CA ALA A 24 11.48 -19.37 12.37
C ALA A 24 11.20 -18.27 13.40
N PHE A 25 11.15 -17.00 13.00
CA PHE A 25 10.92 -15.87 13.91
C PHE A 25 9.79 -16.16 14.92
N LEU A 26 8.76 -16.86 14.45
CA LEU A 26 7.61 -17.31 15.24
C LEU A 26 7.92 -18.30 16.38
N ALA A 27 9.09 -18.96 16.37
CA ALA A 27 9.57 -19.82 17.44
C ALA A 27 10.30 -19.04 18.57
N THR A 28 10.48 -17.73 18.41
CA THR A 28 11.12 -16.87 19.42
C THR A 28 10.08 -16.16 20.29
N TRP A 29 10.48 -15.67 21.48
CA TRP A 29 9.60 -14.87 22.34
C TRP A 29 9.03 -13.62 21.66
N SER A 30 9.83 -12.96 20.81
CA SER A 30 9.36 -11.81 20.03
C SER A 30 8.37 -12.23 18.94
N GLY A 31 8.50 -13.44 18.40
CA GLY A 31 7.52 -14.07 17.50
C GLY A 31 6.19 -14.34 18.19
N TRP A 32 6.21 -14.93 19.39
CA TRP A 32 5.00 -15.13 20.19
C TRP A 32 4.33 -13.83 20.59
N ALA A 33 5.11 -12.83 21.02
CA ALA A 33 4.59 -11.49 21.29
C ALA A 33 3.94 -10.87 20.05
N PHE A 34 4.55 -11.03 18.87
CA PHE A 34 3.97 -10.56 17.61
C PHE A 34 2.62 -11.25 17.33
N ILE A 35 2.55 -12.58 17.44
CA ILE A 35 1.30 -13.33 17.24
C ILE A 35 0.24 -12.85 18.24
N PHE A 36 0.58 -12.77 19.52
CA PHE A 36 -0.35 -12.35 20.56
C PHE A 36 -0.93 -10.95 20.29
N ILE A 37 -0.07 -9.97 20.02
CA ILE A 37 -0.49 -8.60 19.73
C ILE A 37 -1.31 -8.54 18.43
N ALA A 38 -0.87 -9.23 17.38
CA ALA A 38 -1.57 -9.28 16.10
C ALA A 38 -2.97 -9.92 16.23
N SER A 39 -3.07 -11.04 16.95
CA SER A 39 -4.34 -11.71 17.24
C SER A 39 -5.25 -10.85 18.09
N TYR A 40 -4.72 -10.16 19.10
CA TYR A 40 -5.48 -9.23 19.93
C TYR A 40 -6.04 -8.06 19.11
N ILE A 41 -5.23 -7.48 18.22
CA ILE A 41 -5.69 -6.41 17.32
C ILE A 41 -6.79 -6.91 16.38
N ILE A 42 -6.62 -8.08 15.76
CA ILE A 42 -7.65 -8.65 14.89
C ILE A 42 -8.94 -8.91 15.69
N TYR A 43 -8.82 -9.48 16.89
CA TYR A 43 -9.96 -9.71 17.77
C TYR A 43 -10.70 -8.42 18.08
N LEU A 44 -9.99 -7.35 18.46
CA LEU A 44 -10.58 -6.03 18.68
C LEU A 44 -11.25 -5.52 17.40
N LEU A 45 -10.59 -5.55 16.25
CA LEU A 45 -11.17 -5.08 14.99
C LEU A 45 -12.43 -5.84 14.57
N CYS A 46 -12.54 -7.12 14.95
CA CYS A 46 -13.71 -7.95 14.71
C CYS A 46 -14.85 -7.70 15.71
N THR A 47 -14.55 -7.41 16.97
CA THR A 47 -15.53 -7.38 18.07
C THR A 47 -15.95 -5.99 18.51
N SER A 48 -15.11 -4.97 18.29
CA SER A 48 -15.41 -3.58 18.67
C SER A 48 -16.67 -3.08 17.99
N GLU A 49 -17.48 -2.31 18.70
CA GLU A 49 -18.60 -1.58 18.10
C GLU A 49 -18.06 -0.50 17.15
N ARG A 50 -18.43 -0.59 15.87
CA ARG A 50 -18.12 0.43 14.87
C ARG A 50 -19.22 1.46 14.86
N GLN A 51 -19.05 2.52 15.65
CA GLN A 51 -19.95 3.66 15.58
C GLN A 51 -19.80 4.34 14.21
N VAL A 52 -20.86 4.26 13.40
CA VAL A 52 -20.93 4.73 12.00
C VAL A 52 -20.49 6.19 11.86
N TRP A 53 -20.71 7.02 12.89
CA TRP A 53 -20.36 8.45 12.93
C TRP A 53 -18.85 8.73 13.05
N ARG A 54 -18.04 7.75 13.46
CA ARG A 54 -16.59 7.91 13.69
C ARG A 54 -15.74 7.52 12.49
N LEU A 55 -16.31 6.83 11.50
CA LEU A 55 -15.63 6.40 10.27
C LEU A 55 -16.32 7.03 9.06
N PRO A 56 -15.75 8.11 8.47
CA PRO A 56 -16.42 8.95 7.47
C PRO A 56 -17.03 8.23 6.25
N ASP A 57 -16.49 7.05 5.91
CA ASP A 57 -16.87 6.30 4.69
C ASP A 57 -17.69 5.02 4.96
N GLN A 58 -18.07 4.73 6.21
CA GLN A 58 -18.70 3.45 6.56
C GLN A 58 -20.05 3.22 5.86
N GLU A 59 -20.88 4.26 5.71
CA GLU A 59 -22.17 4.14 5.01
C GLU A 59 -22.01 3.85 3.52
N ALA A 60 -21.04 4.49 2.87
CA ALA A 60 -20.72 4.20 1.49
C ALA A 60 -20.34 2.73 1.34
N TYR A 61 -19.52 2.17 2.23
CA TYR A 61 -19.17 0.74 2.20
C TYR A 61 -20.36 -0.17 2.43
N LEU A 62 -21.22 0.14 3.39
CA LEU A 62 -22.45 -0.63 3.61
C LEU A 62 -23.32 -0.64 2.34
N ALA A 63 -23.42 0.48 1.62
CA ALA A 63 -24.11 0.54 0.34
C ALA A 63 -23.46 -0.38 -0.72
N TYR A 64 -22.12 -0.41 -0.82
CA TYR A 64 -21.44 -1.34 -1.73
C TYR A 64 -21.81 -2.80 -1.46
N PHE A 65 -21.82 -3.23 -0.20
CA PHE A 65 -22.20 -4.60 0.19
C PHE A 65 -23.71 -4.86 0.04
N ARG A 66 -24.58 -3.85 0.19
CA ARG A 66 -26.03 -4.00 -0.01
C ARG A 66 -26.42 -4.13 -1.48
N TYR A 67 -25.75 -3.40 -2.38
CA TYR A 67 -26.21 -3.23 -3.76
C TYR A 67 -25.37 -3.96 -4.81
N THR A 68 -24.27 -4.62 -4.43
CA THR A 68 -23.47 -5.42 -5.36
C THR A 68 -23.81 -6.90 -5.20
N ASP A 69 -24.45 -7.47 -6.21
CA ASP A 69 -24.81 -8.89 -6.27
C ASP A 69 -24.31 -9.55 -7.57
N TRP A 70 -24.63 -10.83 -7.76
CA TRP A 70 -24.24 -11.56 -8.96
C TRP A 70 -24.89 -10.96 -10.23
N ASN A 71 -26.14 -10.50 -10.13
CA ASN A 71 -26.87 -9.89 -11.24
C ASN A 71 -26.19 -8.61 -11.72
N TRP A 72 -25.68 -7.80 -10.79
CA TRP A 72 -24.88 -6.63 -11.11
C TRP A 72 -23.68 -6.98 -12.00
N LEU A 73 -22.96 -8.06 -11.66
CA LEU A 73 -21.79 -8.50 -12.42
C LEU A 73 -22.16 -8.97 -13.83
N VAL A 74 -23.23 -9.77 -13.95
CA VAL A 74 -23.76 -10.24 -15.24
C VAL A 74 -24.16 -9.05 -16.11
N HIS A 75 -25.00 -8.14 -15.59
CA HIS A 75 -25.42 -6.95 -16.31
C HIS A 75 -24.26 -6.01 -16.68
N TYR A 76 -23.21 -5.95 -15.85
CA TYR A 76 -22.02 -5.18 -16.15
C TYR A 76 -21.33 -5.71 -17.42
N PHE A 77 -21.08 -7.02 -17.48
CA PHE A 77 -20.41 -7.63 -18.64
C PHE A 77 -21.31 -7.68 -19.88
N ASP A 78 -22.61 -7.91 -19.73
CA ASP A 78 -23.57 -7.87 -20.83
C ASP A 78 -23.60 -6.50 -21.52
N ARG A 79 -23.57 -5.42 -20.73
CA ARG A 79 -23.62 -4.04 -21.27
C ARG A 79 -22.28 -3.56 -21.82
N ARG A 80 -21.16 -4.06 -21.30
CA ARG A 80 -19.82 -3.51 -21.59
C ARG A 80 -19.02 -4.35 -22.58
N GLY A 81 -19.33 -5.63 -22.72
CA GLY A 81 -18.62 -6.58 -23.58
C GLY A 81 -17.17 -6.84 -23.17
N PHE A 82 -16.51 -7.78 -23.87
CA PHE A 82 -15.13 -8.20 -23.61
C PHE A 82 -14.12 -7.64 -24.64
N GLY A 83 -14.13 -6.32 -24.86
CA GLY A 83 -13.25 -5.65 -25.82
C GLY A 83 -11.89 -5.22 -25.26
N LEU A 84 -11.06 -4.56 -26.09
CA LEU A 84 -9.74 -4.03 -25.70
C LEU A 84 -9.78 -3.00 -24.55
N SER A 85 -10.92 -2.34 -24.35
CA SER A 85 -11.14 -1.41 -23.23
C SER A 85 -11.41 -2.11 -21.89
N LEU A 86 -11.44 -3.44 -21.86
CA LEU A 86 -11.74 -4.21 -20.66
C LEU A 86 -10.71 -3.99 -19.54
N ILE A 87 -9.41 -3.98 -19.86
CA ILE A 87 -8.34 -3.83 -18.86
C ILE A 87 -8.44 -2.51 -18.09
N PRO A 88 -8.47 -1.33 -18.75
CA PRO A 88 -8.63 -0.08 -18.01
C PRO A 88 -9.96 -0.06 -17.24
N ARG A 89 -11.04 -0.65 -17.77
CA ARG A 89 -12.34 -0.73 -17.08
C ARG A 89 -12.32 -1.60 -15.82
N ILE A 90 -11.65 -2.75 -15.86
CA ILE A 90 -11.47 -3.62 -14.67
C ILE A 90 -10.84 -2.85 -13.51
N VAL A 91 -9.90 -1.95 -13.82
CA VAL A 91 -9.19 -1.12 -12.85
C VAL A 91 -10.02 0.10 -12.44
N THR A 92 -10.62 0.83 -13.38
CA THR A 92 -11.38 2.05 -13.08
C THR A 92 -12.72 1.76 -12.41
N ASP A 93 -13.36 0.64 -12.74
CA ASP A 93 -14.63 0.22 -12.13
C ASP A 93 -14.43 -0.71 -10.91
N GLU A 94 -13.18 -0.92 -10.50
CA GLU A 94 -12.78 -1.69 -9.31
C GLU A 94 -13.42 -3.09 -9.27
N ILE A 95 -13.35 -3.83 -10.38
CA ILE A 95 -14.03 -5.12 -10.54
C ILE A 95 -13.52 -6.16 -9.53
N GLY A 96 -12.25 -6.12 -9.12
CA GLY A 96 -11.72 -6.99 -8.07
C GLY A 96 -12.40 -6.74 -6.72
N TRP A 97 -12.73 -5.49 -6.39
CA TRP A 97 -13.49 -5.16 -5.18
C TRP A 97 -14.93 -5.65 -5.26
N ARG A 98 -15.56 -5.51 -6.43
CA ARG A 98 -16.93 -6.01 -6.67
C ARG A 98 -17.00 -7.53 -6.57
N LEU A 99 -16.03 -8.24 -7.14
CA LEU A 99 -15.92 -9.70 -7.04
C LEU A 99 -15.73 -10.17 -5.60
N TRP A 100 -14.94 -9.45 -4.80
CA TRP A 100 -14.80 -9.71 -3.36
C TRP A 100 -16.16 -9.58 -2.64
N ILE A 101 -16.89 -8.49 -2.88
CA ILE A 101 -18.22 -8.27 -2.27
C ILE A 101 -19.18 -9.40 -2.64
N VAL A 102 -19.27 -9.73 -3.93
CA VAL A 102 -20.14 -10.81 -4.41
C VAL A 102 -19.78 -12.14 -3.75
N SER A 103 -18.49 -12.42 -3.59
CA SER A 103 -18.00 -13.65 -2.93
C SER A 103 -18.35 -13.70 -1.44
N ILE A 104 -18.30 -12.58 -0.73
CA ILE A 104 -18.67 -12.53 0.69
C ILE A 104 -20.18 -12.59 0.87
N ASN A 105 -20.94 -11.88 0.01
CA ASN A 105 -22.39 -11.89 0.04
C ASN A 105 -22.96 -13.29 -0.29
N SER A 106 -22.33 -14.03 -1.20
CA SER A 106 -22.76 -15.40 -1.54
C SER A 106 -22.57 -16.40 -0.40
N LEU A 107 -21.71 -16.08 0.59
CA LEU A 107 -21.57 -16.85 1.83
C LEU A 107 -22.64 -16.50 2.88
N GLY A 108 -23.58 -15.61 2.57
CA GLY A 108 -24.70 -15.25 3.45
C GLY A 108 -24.37 -14.25 4.56
N PHE A 109 -23.21 -13.58 4.49
CA PHE A 109 -22.83 -12.58 5.48
C PHE A 109 -23.61 -11.27 5.31
N THR A 110 -24.04 -10.67 6.43
CA THR A 110 -24.62 -9.32 6.41
C THR A 110 -23.58 -8.27 6.03
N PRO A 111 -23.96 -7.11 5.48
CA PRO A 111 -23.03 -6.04 5.14
C PRO A 111 -22.09 -5.63 6.29
N ASP A 112 -22.58 -5.54 7.54
CA ASP A 112 -21.73 -5.21 8.68
C ASP A 112 -20.67 -6.28 8.94
N THR A 113 -21.10 -7.55 8.95
CA THR A 113 -20.20 -8.70 9.11
C THR A 113 -19.17 -8.77 7.98
N ALA A 114 -19.59 -8.51 6.74
CA ALA A 114 -18.72 -8.49 5.56
C ALA A 114 -17.61 -7.44 5.67
N ILE A 115 -17.92 -6.25 6.18
CA ILE A 115 -16.94 -5.19 6.43
C ILE A 115 -15.96 -5.62 7.55
N ARG A 116 -16.44 -6.24 8.63
CA ARG A 116 -15.57 -6.77 9.70
C ARG A 116 -14.60 -7.82 9.17
N ILE A 117 -15.10 -8.79 8.40
CA ILE A 117 -14.28 -9.82 7.73
C ILE A 117 -13.24 -9.16 6.83
N THR A 118 -13.63 -8.17 6.02
CA THR A 118 -12.71 -7.48 5.11
C THR A 118 -11.57 -6.78 5.86
N VAL A 119 -11.88 -6.08 6.95
CA VAL A 119 -10.85 -5.39 7.75
C VAL A 119 -9.95 -6.38 8.48
N ALA A 120 -10.51 -7.46 9.04
CA ALA A 120 -9.75 -8.51 9.68
C ALA A 120 -8.79 -9.18 8.69
N LEU A 121 -9.28 -9.52 7.50
CA LEU A 121 -8.48 -10.10 6.44
C LEU A 121 -7.39 -9.12 5.97
N ALA A 122 -7.73 -7.86 5.71
CA ALA A 122 -6.75 -6.84 5.30
C ALA A 122 -5.58 -6.74 6.28
N ASN A 123 -5.87 -6.68 7.58
CA ASN A 123 -4.85 -6.64 8.62
C ASN A 123 -4.07 -7.97 8.72
N GLY A 124 -4.76 -9.11 8.63
CA GLY A 124 -4.12 -10.43 8.61
C GLY A 124 -3.13 -10.59 7.46
N LEU A 125 -3.47 -10.11 6.26
CA LEU A 125 -2.57 -10.11 5.09
C LEU A 125 -1.34 -9.24 5.35
N VAL A 126 -1.51 -8.06 5.94
CA VAL A 126 -0.41 -7.17 6.31
C VAL A 126 0.47 -7.80 7.39
N PHE A 127 -0.10 -8.39 8.44
CA PHE A 127 0.66 -9.03 9.51
C PHE A 127 1.45 -10.23 9.00
N CYS A 128 0.86 -11.02 8.10
CA CYS A 128 1.58 -12.07 7.38
C CYS A 128 2.80 -11.53 6.61
N ALA A 129 2.69 -10.33 6.02
CA ALA A 129 3.79 -9.68 5.31
C ALA A 129 4.86 -9.10 6.26
N LEU A 130 4.45 -8.44 7.35
CA LEU A 130 5.36 -7.88 8.36
C LEU A 130 6.16 -8.98 9.07
N ALA A 131 5.57 -10.15 9.32
CA ALA A 131 6.22 -11.30 9.96
C ALA A 131 7.43 -11.84 9.17
N ARG A 132 7.57 -11.47 7.89
CA ARG A 132 8.69 -11.84 7.01
C ARG A 132 9.81 -10.80 6.97
N LEU A 133 9.68 -9.69 7.68
CA LEU A 133 10.68 -8.64 7.72
C LEU A 133 11.56 -8.76 8.97
N ARG A 134 12.66 -8.01 9.00
CA ARG A 134 13.69 -8.06 10.02
C ARG A 134 13.21 -7.67 11.42
N ARG A 135 12.24 -6.76 11.54
CA ARG A 135 11.76 -6.22 12.83
C ARG A 135 10.23 -6.21 12.92
N PRO A 136 9.57 -7.37 12.92
CA PRO A 136 8.11 -7.45 12.77
C PRO A 136 7.32 -6.67 13.83
N LEU A 137 7.79 -6.67 15.08
CA LEU A 137 7.15 -5.93 16.18
C LEU A 137 7.14 -4.42 15.95
N LEU A 138 8.25 -3.86 15.45
CA LEU A 138 8.33 -2.44 15.07
C LEU A 138 7.36 -2.16 13.91
N GLY A 139 7.31 -3.05 12.93
CA GLY A 139 6.35 -2.98 11.83
C GLY A 139 4.91 -2.95 12.30
N LEU A 140 4.56 -3.85 13.23
CA LEU A 140 3.25 -3.95 13.82
C LEU A 140 2.86 -2.67 14.56
N PHE A 141 3.78 -2.13 15.37
CA PHE A 141 3.56 -0.86 16.06
C PHE A 141 3.31 0.29 15.08
N LEU A 142 4.16 0.45 14.06
CA LEU A 142 4.00 1.48 13.04
C LEU A 142 2.70 1.31 12.25
N TRP A 143 2.29 0.07 11.97
CA TRP A 143 1.02 -0.23 11.31
C TRP A 143 -0.21 0.09 12.17
N ILE A 144 -0.13 0.01 13.49
CA ILE A 144 -1.24 0.45 14.34
C ILE A 144 -1.36 1.97 14.28
N VAL A 145 -0.23 2.68 14.32
CA VAL A 145 -0.20 4.15 14.43
C VAL A 145 -0.58 4.84 13.12
N VAL A 146 0.03 4.42 12.00
CA VAL A 146 -0.06 5.14 10.71
C VAL A 146 -1.44 4.99 10.05
N PRO A 147 -1.91 3.78 9.69
CA PRO A 147 -3.28 3.54 9.22
C PRO A 147 -4.38 4.20 10.06
N SER A 148 -4.28 4.13 11.39
CA SER A 148 -5.28 4.71 12.29
C SER A 148 -5.34 6.23 12.15
N ALA A 149 -4.19 6.91 12.05
CA ALA A 149 -4.13 8.34 11.79
C ALA A 149 -4.81 8.70 10.46
N LEU A 150 -4.50 7.95 9.41
CA LEU A 150 -5.04 8.20 8.07
C LEU A 150 -6.54 7.89 7.97
N CYS A 151 -7.05 6.88 8.68
CA CYS A 151 -8.47 6.54 8.66
C CYS A 151 -9.35 7.66 9.20
N ILE A 152 -8.93 8.29 10.29
CA ILE A 152 -9.74 9.29 10.99
C ILE A 152 -9.67 10.65 10.29
N THR A 153 -8.56 10.94 9.61
CA THR A 153 -8.50 12.10 8.71
C THR A 153 -9.24 11.88 7.39
N GLY A 154 -9.89 10.71 7.20
CA GLY A 154 -10.61 10.36 5.97
C GLY A 154 -9.70 10.09 4.76
N LEU A 155 -8.38 10.00 4.96
CA LEU A 155 -7.40 9.76 3.91
C LEU A 155 -7.15 8.28 3.64
N PHE A 156 -7.55 7.39 4.56
CA PHE A 156 -7.41 5.95 4.42
C PHE A 156 -8.72 5.19 4.59
N GLN A 157 -9.01 4.40 3.56
CA GLN A 157 -10.26 3.72 3.33
C GLN A 157 -10.13 2.19 3.45
N ILE A 158 -11.21 1.49 3.80
CA ILE A 158 -11.19 0.02 3.97
C ILE A 158 -10.71 -0.69 2.69
N ARG A 159 -11.20 -0.25 1.53
CA ARG A 159 -10.79 -0.77 0.22
C ARG A 159 -9.31 -0.53 -0.09
N GLN A 160 -8.77 0.61 0.32
CA GLN A 160 -7.35 0.93 0.18
C GLN A 160 -6.50 -0.01 1.03
N GLY A 161 -6.93 -0.27 2.28
CA GLY A 161 -6.25 -1.19 3.17
C GLY A 161 -6.27 -2.63 2.69
N PHE A 162 -7.41 -3.08 2.17
CA PHE A 162 -7.53 -4.42 1.60
C PHE A 162 -6.63 -4.62 0.39
N ALA A 163 -6.66 -3.67 -0.56
CA ALA A 163 -5.84 -3.72 -1.75
C ALA A 163 -4.33 -3.64 -1.41
N PHE A 164 -3.96 -2.76 -0.45
CA PHE A 164 -2.59 -2.64 0.05
C PHE A 164 -2.12 -3.94 0.72
N GLY A 165 -2.95 -4.59 1.54
CA GLY A 165 -2.62 -5.86 2.18
C GLY A 165 -2.32 -6.98 1.18
N ILE A 166 -3.14 -7.09 0.12
CA ILE A 166 -2.87 -8.02 -0.99
C ILE A 166 -1.55 -7.69 -1.68
N ALA A 167 -1.32 -6.41 -2.01
CA ALA A 167 -0.08 -5.99 -2.64
C ALA A 167 1.15 -6.38 -1.81
N MET A 168 1.13 -6.13 -0.50
CA MET A 168 2.27 -6.41 0.39
C MET A 168 2.49 -7.90 0.60
N LEU A 169 1.42 -8.69 0.76
CA LEU A 169 1.53 -10.15 0.83
C LEU A 169 2.23 -10.70 -0.42
N PHE A 170 1.81 -10.24 -1.60
CA PHE A 170 2.42 -10.70 -2.85
C PHE A 170 3.85 -10.19 -3.02
N ALA A 171 4.14 -8.95 -2.65
CA ALA A 171 5.47 -8.38 -2.79
C ALA A 171 6.49 -9.07 -1.87
N ILE A 172 6.12 -9.33 -0.62
CA ILE A 172 7.03 -9.83 0.42
C ILE A 172 6.99 -11.36 0.49
N ASN A 173 5.82 -11.95 0.71
CA ASN A 173 5.71 -13.39 0.95
C ASN A 173 5.85 -14.19 -0.35
N PHE A 174 5.18 -13.74 -1.42
CA PHE A 174 5.22 -14.43 -2.71
C PHE A 174 6.30 -13.91 -3.67
N ARG A 175 6.97 -12.79 -3.34
CA ARG A 175 8.05 -12.19 -4.15
C ARG A 175 7.61 -11.80 -5.57
N ARG A 176 6.34 -11.45 -5.73
CA ARG A 176 5.71 -11.05 -6.99
C ARG A 176 5.08 -9.67 -6.83
N PRO A 177 5.89 -8.60 -6.62
CA PRO A 177 5.37 -7.28 -6.34
C PRO A 177 4.49 -6.76 -7.50
N VAL A 178 4.88 -6.98 -8.76
CA VAL A 178 4.08 -6.54 -9.92
C VAL A 178 2.71 -7.21 -9.97
N LEU A 179 2.66 -8.52 -9.75
CA LEU A 179 1.39 -9.26 -9.73
C LEU A 179 0.48 -8.78 -8.59
N GLY A 180 1.04 -8.60 -7.40
CA GLY A 180 0.30 -8.07 -6.25
C GLY A 180 -0.30 -6.70 -6.53
N MET A 181 0.47 -5.82 -7.15
CA MET A 181 0.04 -4.47 -7.52
C MET A 181 -1.01 -4.46 -8.63
N LEU A 182 -0.88 -5.33 -9.64
CA LEU A 182 -1.90 -5.50 -10.66
C LEU A 182 -3.23 -5.96 -10.07
N ILE A 183 -3.22 -6.99 -9.22
CA ILE A 183 -4.43 -7.47 -8.51
C ILE A 183 -5.01 -6.35 -7.65
N ALA A 184 -4.17 -5.69 -6.84
CA ALA A 184 -4.59 -4.61 -5.96
C ALA A 184 -5.19 -3.42 -6.73
N SER A 185 -4.71 -3.12 -7.94
CA SER A 185 -5.27 -2.06 -8.78
C SER A 185 -6.69 -2.38 -9.28
N THR A 186 -7.08 -3.65 -9.35
CA THR A 186 -8.47 -4.04 -9.63
C THR A 186 -9.40 -3.88 -8.42
N ILE A 187 -8.84 -3.75 -7.21
CA ILE A 187 -9.60 -3.55 -5.98
C ILE A 187 -9.72 -2.06 -5.66
N HIS A 188 -8.65 -1.30 -5.90
CA HIS A 188 -8.69 0.13 -5.73
C HIS A 188 -7.90 0.85 -6.83
N THR A 189 -8.60 1.68 -7.60
CA THR A 189 -8.07 2.30 -8.82
C THR A 189 -6.80 3.11 -8.58
N THR A 190 -6.63 3.75 -7.41
CA THR A 190 -5.43 4.59 -7.18
C THR A 190 -4.15 3.77 -7.08
N ILE A 191 -4.23 2.45 -6.90
CA ILE A 191 -3.07 1.56 -6.95
C ILE A 191 -2.55 1.37 -8.40
N ALA A 192 -3.29 1.79 -9.42
CA ALA A 192 -2.78 1.82 -10.80
C ALA A 192 -1.52 2.69 -10.94
N PHE A 193 -1.45 3.84 -10.26
CA PHE A 193 -0.27 4.72 -10.28
C PHE A 193 1.00 4.00 -9.78
N PRO A 194 1.03 3.45 -8.55
CA PRO A 194 2.19 2.70 -8.09
C PRO A 194 2.44 1.43 -8.91
N THR A 195 1.43 0.79 -9.49
CA THR A 195 1.63 -0.35 -10.42
C THR A 195 2.45 0.05 -11.64
N ILE A 196 2.13 1.19 -12.29
CA ILE A 196 2.87 1.66 -13.47
C ILE A 196 4.32 1.99 -13.10
N LEU A 197 4.54 2.68 -11.98
CA LEU A 197 5.88 3.00 -11.50
C LEU A 197 6.70 1.76 -11.15
N LEU A 198 6.05 0.74 -10.57
CA LEU A 198 6.69 -0.52 -10.28
C LEU A 198 7.09 -1.28 -11.57
N ILE A 199 6.23 -1.26 -12.58
CA ILE A 199 6.54 -1.82 -13.91
C ILE A 199 7.72 -1.05 -14.53
N ALA A 200 7.72 0.28 -14.48
CA ALA A 200 8.84 1.10 -14.96
C ALA A 200 10.15 0.76 -14.24
N ALA A 201 10.11 0.61 -12.91
CA ALA A 201 11.27 0.21 -12.10
C ALA A 201 11.84 -1.16 -12.51
N ARG A 202 10.95 -2.12 -12.81
CA ARG A 202 11.31 -3.46 -13.30
C ARG A 202 11.92 -3.44 -14.69
N LEU A 203 11.34 -2.67 -15.60
CA LEU A 203 11.81 -2.54 -16.98
C LEU A 203 13.17 -1.84 -17.06
N ALA A 204 13.47 -0.94 -16.13
CA ALA A 204 14.77 -0.26 -16.05
C ALA A 204 15.94 -1.17 -15.61
N GLY A 205 15.65 -2.41 -15.19
CA GLY A 205 16.66 -3.39 -14.81
C GLY A 205 17.25 -3.19 -13.41
N SER A 206 18.38 -3.86 -13.13
CA SER A 206 18.98 -3.94 -11.79
C SER A 206 19.88 -2.76 -11.42
N ASN A 207 20.23 -1.89 -12.38
CA ASN A 207 21.13 -0.77 -12.13
C ASN A 207 20.34 0.45 -11.61
N ASP A 208 20.53 0.79 -10.34
CA ASP A 208 19.84 1.92 -9.69
C ASP A 208 20.16 3.27 -10.34
N ARG A 209 21.34 3.42 -10.96
CA ARG A 209 21.71 4.65 -11.69
C ARG A 209 20.81 4.90 -12.90
N VAL A 210 20.22 3.84 -13.46
CA VAL A 210 19.26 3.91 -14.57
C VAL A 210 17.83 3.89 -14.05
N ALA A 211 17.55 3.02 -13.08
CA ALA A 211 16.19 2.85 -12.57
C ALA A 211 15.65 4.09 -11.85
N ILE A 212 16.48 4.81 -11.09
CA ILE A 212 16.04 6.03 -10.40
C ILE A 212 15.58 7.09 -11.42
N PRO A 213 16.38 7.52 -12.42
CA PRO A 213 15.90 8.44 -13.46
C PRO A 213 14.65 7.96 -14.20
N VAL A 214 14.59 6.69 -14.61
CA VAL A 214 13.44 6.14 -15.35
C VAL A 214 12.15 6.26 -14.52
N VAL A 215 12.21 5.89 -13.24
CA VAL A 215 11.03 5.94 -12.37
C VAL A 215 10.65 7.38 -12.03
N SER A 216 11.62 8.30 -11.89
CA SER A 216 11.35 9.74 -11.75
C SER A 216 10.63 10.31 -12.97
N ILE A 217 11.12 10.00 -14.18
CA ILE A 217 10.50 10.44 -15.44
C ILE A 217 9.09 9.87 -15.55
N ALA A 218 8.90 8.58 -15.25
CA ALA A 218 7.59 7.97 -15.24
C ALA A 218 6.64 8.65 -14.23
N GLY A 219 7.13 9.01 -13.03
CA GLY A 219 6.37 9.77 -12.05
C GLY A 219 5.95 11.15 -12.54
N GLY A 220 6.87 11.89 -13.16
CA GLY A 220 6.58 13.19 -13.78
C GLY A 220 5.53 13.08 -14.90
N LEU A 221 5.69 12.12 -15.83
CA LEU A 221 4.74 11.88 -16.92
C LEU A 221 3.35 11.47 -16.41
N LEU A 222 3.28 10.64 -15.38
CA LEU A 222 2.02 10.28 -14.73
C LEU A 222 1.34 11.50 -14.10
N SER A 223 2.12 12.42 -13.51
CA SER A 223 1.57 13.66 -12.98
C SER A 223 1.03 14.57 -14.08
N MET A 224 1.75 14.70 -15.20
CA MET A 224 1.32 15.53 -16.32
C MET A 224 0.05 14.97 -17.00
N SER A 225 -0.12 13.64 -17.01
CA SER A 225 -1.30 12.98 -17.54
C SER A 225 -2.47 12.87 -16.55
N ALA A 226 -2.28 13.25 -15.29
CA ALA A 226 -3.29 13.10 -14.23
C ALA A 226 -4.58 13.87 -14.55
N GLN A 227 -4.48 15.09 -15.08
CA GLN A 227 -5.64 15.89 -15.51
C GLN A 227 -6.43 15.15 -16.59
N MET A 228 -5.77 14.68 -17.65
CA MET A 228 -6.41 13.94 -18.74
C MET A 228 -7.10 12.66 -18.24
N LEU A 229 -6.42 11.90 -17.36
CA LEU A 229 -6.99 10.70 -16.75
C LEU A 229 -8.20 11.03 -15.87
N PHE A 230 -8.14 12.13 -15.15
CA PHE A 230 -9.23 12.60 -14.30
C PHE A 230 -10.44 13.08 -15.12
N ASP A 231 -10.23 13.80 -16.21
CA ASP A 231 -11.31 14.25 -17.09
C ASP A 231 -11.97 13.07 -17.82
N THR A 232 -11.18 12.07 -18.20
CA THR A 232 -11.67 10.89 -18.94
C THR A 232 -12.37 9.86 -18.04
N PHE A 233 -11.87 9.65 -16.82
CA PHE A 233 -12.32 8.56 -15.94
C PHE A 233 -12.92 9.02 -14.60
N GLY A 234 -12.66 10.27 -14.18
CA GLY A 234 -13.01 10.84 -12.87
C GLY A 234 -14.17 11.85 -12.89
N GLY A 235 -14.71 12.19 -14.07
CA GLY A 235 -15.69 13.26 -14.30
C GLY A 235 -16.99 13.24 -13.47
N ARG A 236 -17.30 12.15 -12.75
CA ARG A 236 -18.51 12.07 -11.89
C ARG A 236 -18.39 12.79 -10.55
N ARG A 237 -17.20 13.18 -10.11
CA ARG A 237 -16.97 13.71 -8.74
C ARG A 237 -16.24 15.05 -8.70
N VAL A 238 -16.12 15.73 -9.85
CA VAL A 238 -15.42 17.03 -9.96
C VAL A 238 -15.99 18.08 -8.99
N GLY A 239 -17.31 18.08 -8.78
CA GLY A 239 -17.99 18.98 -7.85
C GLY A 239 -17.65 18.75 -6.38
N ASP A 240 -17.48 17.49 -5.95
CA ASP A 240 -17.11 17.14 -4.57
C ASP A 240 -15.65 17.52 -4.27
N TYR A 241 -14.82 17.65 -5.30
CA TYR A 241 -13.38 17.86 -5.15
C TYR A 241 -12.94 19.31 -5.30
N ALA A 242 -13.76 20.19 -5.90
CA ALA A 242 -13.44 21.61 -6.05
C ALA A 242 -13.21 22.34 -4.70
N GLY A 243 -13.68 21.78 -3.58
CA GLY A 243 -13.46 22.32 -2.23
C GLY A 243 -12.13 21.94 -1.55
N TYR A 244 -11.33 21.04 -2.12
CA TYR A 244 -10.10 20.50 -1.49
C TYR A 244 -8.81 21.32 -1.75
N THR A 245 -8.93 22.58 -2.15
CA THR A 245 -7.78 23.47 -2.38
C THR A 245 -7.12 23.99 -1.09
N ALA A 246 -7.77 23.82 0.07
CA ALA A 246 -7.38 24.46 1.33
C ALA A 246 -6.18 23.81 2.07
N GLU A 247 -5.73 22.60 1.69
CA GLU A 247 -4.66 21.88 2.42
C GLU A 247 -3.33 21.78 1.67
N PHE A 248 -3.09 22.66 0.70
CA PHE A 248 -1.85 22.71 -0.07
C PHE A 248 -0.83 23.63 0.60
N SER A 249 0.00 23.09 1.50
CA SER A 249 1.00 23.86 2.26
C SER A 249 2.44 23.42 1.96
N VAL A 250 3.39 24.35 2.14
CA VAL A 250 4.84 24.05 2.10
C VAL A 250 5.20 22.94 3.09
N ASN A 251 4.52 22.87 4.24
CA ASN A 251 4.71 21.82 5.23
C ASN A 251 4.41 20.43 4.67
N LEU A 252 3.38 20.29 3.83
CA LEU A 252 3.07 19.04 3.16
C LEU A 252 4.18 18.65 2.16
N LEU A 253 4.71 19.61 1.39
CA LEU A 253 5.83 19.36 0.48
C LEU A 253 7.08 18.87 1.25
N VAL A 254 7.41 19.53 2.37
CA VAL A 254 8.52 19.13 3.25
C VAL A 254 8.31 17.72 3.79
N LEU A 255 7.09 17.39 4.22
CA LEU A 255 6.72 16.07 4.70
C LEU A 255 6.89 15.00 3.61
N MET A 256 6.46 15.29 2.38
CA MET A 256 6.58 14.36 1.25
C MET A 256 8.03 14.11 0.84
N LEU A 257 8.85 15.16 0.80
CA LEU A 257 10.29 15.04 0.60
C LEU A 257 10.95 14.24 1.72
N SER A 258 10.48 14.40 2.96
CA SER A 258 10.95 13.62 4.11
C SER A 258 10.63 12.13 3.96
N TYR A 259 9.51 11.77 3.32
CA TYR A 259 9.19 10.37 3.04
C TYR A 259 10.05 9.73 1.95
N ALA A 260 10.62 10.51 1.02
CA ALA A 260 11.64 9.97 0.11
C ALA A 260 12.89 9.46 0.85
N ILE A 261 13.18 10.00 2.05
CA ILE A 261 14.28 9.52 2.89
C ILE A 261 14.12 8.02 3.18
N GLY A 262 12.90 7.54 3.43
CA GLY A 262 12.62 6.13 3.67
C GLY A 262 13.07 5.24 2.51
N SER A 263 12.72 5.61 1.28
CA SER A 263 13.13 4.88 0.07
C SER A 263 14.64 4.92 -0.16
N ILE A 264 15.27 6.08 0.03
CA ILE A 264 16.73 6.24 -0.14
C ILE A 264 17.48 5.39 0.88
N LEU A 265 17.07 5.47 2.16
CA LEU A 265 17.68 4.69 3.24
C LEU A 265 17.50 3.18 3.01
N LEU A 266 16.33 2.76 2.52
CA LEU A 266 16.09 1.35 2.20
C LEU A 266 17.00 0.88 1.07
N ILE A 267 17.04 1.59 -0.07
CA ILE A 267 17.93 1.26 -1.22
C ILE A 267 19.39 1.13 -0.77
N LYS A 268 19.88 2.07 0.05
CA LYS A 268 21.24 2.02 0.60
C LYS A 268 21.46 0.87 1.58
N SER A 269 20.40 0.37 2.23
CA SER A 269 20.45 -0.76 3.16
C SER A 269 20.40 -2.13 2.47
N LEU A 270 19.83 -2.22 1.25
CA LEU A 270 19.63 -3.48 0.51
C LEU A 270 20.88 -4.36 0.36
N PRO A 271 22.09 -3.83 0.07
CA PRO A 271 23.29 -4.68 -0.07
C PRO A 271 23.61 -5.51 1.18
N TYR A 272 23.06 -5.11 2.33
CA TYR A 272 23.36 -5.65 3.64
C TYR A 272 22.23 -6.46 4.26
N ILE A 273 21.09 -6.58 3.58
CA ILE A 273 19.97 -7.43 4.02
C ILE A 273 20.37 -8.89 3.85
N ARG A 274 20.39 -9.67 4.93
CA ARG A 274 20.83 -11.08 4.90
C ARG A 274 19.98 -11.93 3.95
N GLU A 275 18.68 -11.68 3.91
CA GLU A 275 17.76 -12.35 3.00
C GLU A 275 17.91 -11.87 1.56
N LEU A 276 18.85 -12.48 0.83
CA LEU A 276 19.08 -12.24 -0.61
C LEU A 276 17.78 -12.34 -1.44
N ARG A 277 16.79 -13.10 -0.97
CA ARG A 277 15.53 -13.37 -1.68
C ARG A 277 14.53 -12.21 -1.64
N LEU A 278 14.56 -11.37 -0.60
CA LEU A 278 13.65 -10.22 -0.47
C LEU A 278 14.21 -8.94 -1.08
N ARG A 279 15.54 -8.88 -1.31
CA ARG A 279 16.22 -7.68 -1.82
C ARG A 279 15.61 -7.14 -3.11
N ALA A 280 15.28 -8.00 -4.07
CA ALA A 280 14.70 -7.58 -5.34
C ALA A 280 13.32 -6.95 -5.13
N SER A 281 12.43 -7.60 -4.39
CA SER A 281 11.10 -7.05 -4.08
C SER A 281 11.19 -5.72 -3.34
N LEU A 282 12.01 -5.63 -2.28
CA LEU A 282 12.18 -4.41 -1.50
C LEU A 282 12.79 -3.28 -2.33
N ARG A 283 13.71 -3.59 -3.24
CA ARG A 283 14.23 -2.64 -4.22
C ARG A 283 13.13 -2.08 -5.10
N ASP A 284 12.33 -2.95 -5.70
CA ASP A 284 11.28 -2.56 -6.62
C ASP A 284 10.24 -1.67 -5.91
N LEU A 285 9.85 -2.05 -4.67
CA LEU A 285 8.96 -1.25 -3.84
C LEU A 285 9.57 0.12 -3.48
N SER A 286 10.87 0.16 -3.15
CA SER A 286 11.56 1.42 -2.82
C SER A 286 11.63 2.36 -4.03
N LEU A 287 11.94 1.83 -5.21
CA LEU A 287 11.98 2.61 -6.45
C LEU A 287 10.60 3.15 -6.79
N MET A 288 9.57 2.30 -6.72
CA MET A 288 8.19 2.70 -6.90
C MET A 288 7.78 3.81 -5.91
N HIS A 289 8.08 3.65 -4.62
CA HIS A 289 7.78 4.66 -3.60
C HIS A 289 8.51 5.98 -3.85
N PHE A 290 9.79 5.93 -4.25
CA PHE A 290 10.51 7.11 -4.71
C PHE A 290 9.82 7.80 -5.90
N GLY A 291 9.38 7.01 -6.89
CA GLY A 291 8.58 7.50 -8.02
C GLY A 291 7.26 8.14 -7.62
N LEU A 292 6.59 7.62 -6.58
CA LEU A 292 5.35 8.22 -6.05
C LEU A 292 5.63 9.56 -5.40
N VAL A 293 6.74 9.71 -4.68
CA VAL A 293 7.13 11.02 -4.13
C VAL A 293 7.38 12.01 -5.26
N VAL A 294 8.11 11.60 -6.31
CA VAL A 294 8.32 12.45 -7.50
C VAL A 294 6.99 12.81 -8.15
N TYR A 295 6.11 11.83 -8.40
CA TYR A 295 4.76 12.05 -8.93
C TYR A 295 4.04 13.10 -8.11
N LEU A 296 4.07 13.00 -6.78
CA LEU A 296 3.34 13.94 -5.96
C LEU A 296 3.99 15.33 -5.88
N VAL A 297 5.32 15.45 -5.98
CA VAL A 297 6.00 16.76 -6.07
C VAL A 297 5.60 17.47 -7.37
N PHE A 298 5.49 16.74 -8.48
CA PHE A 298 4.99 17.29 -9.73
C PHE A 298 3.47 17.54 -9.68
N ALA A 299 2.70 16.67 -9.03
CA ALA A 299 1.26 16.87 -8.86
C ALA A 299 1.02 18.10 -7.97
N PHE A 300 1.92 18.39 -7.04
CA PHE A 300 1.86 19.58 -6.22
C PHE A 300 1.85 20.86 -7.07
N THR A 301 2.62 20.89 -8.15
CA THR A 301 2.71 22.08 -9.00
C THR A 301 1.72 22.08 -10.16
N LEU A 302 1.27 20.91 -10.62
CA LEU A 302 0.50 20.77 -11.86
C LEU A 302 -0.96 20.34 -11.65
N PHE A 303 -1.26 19.56 -10.61
CA PHE A 303 -2.58 18.99 -10.37
C PHE A 303 -2.80 18.63 -8.88
N PRO A 304 -3.12 19.63 -8.04
CA PRO A 304 -3.14 19.47 -6.59
C PRO A 304 -4.13 18.39 -6.08
N PHE A 305 -5.20 18.09 -6.83
CA PHE A 305 -6.17 17.06 -6.46
C PHE A 305 -5.60 15.63 -6.43
N GLY A 306 -4.48 15.38 -7.10
CA GLY A 306 -3.82 14.06 -7.10
C GLY A 306 -3.27 13.65 -5.73
N LYS A 307 -3.06 14.60 -4.80
CA LYS A 307 -2.36 14.33 -3.53
C LYS A 307 -3.08 13.31 -2.66
N ASP A 308 -4.36 13.52 -2.40
CA ASP A 308 -5.09 12.76 -1.37
C ASP A 308 -5.37 11.32 -1.80
N ARG A 309 -5.23 11.06 -3.11
CA ARG A 309 -5.44 9.75 -3.73
C ARG A 309 -4.24 8.82 -3.67
N VAL A 310 -3.05 9.35 -3.46
CA VAL A 310 -1.80 8.57 -3.50
C VAL A 310 -0.95 8.77 -2.23
N PHE A 311 -1.14 9.88 -1.51
CA PHE A 311 -0.39 10.20 -0.30
C PHE A 311 -0.48 9.10 0.77
N TYR A 312 -1.67 8.54 1.01
CA TYR A 312 -1.85 7.47 1.99
C TYR A 312 -0.89 6.30 1.72
N TYR A 313 -0.67 5.96 0.44
CA TYR A 313 0.14 4.82 0.03
C TYR A 313 1.62 5.01 0.37
N ILE A 314 2.12 6.25 0.32
CA ILE A 314 3.49 6.60 0.71
C ILE A 314 3.69 6.38 2.21
N SER A 315 2.74 6.83 3.04
CA SER A 315 2.80 6.65 4.49
C SER A 315 2.67 5.17 4.88
N LEU A 316 1.78 4.41 4.22
CA LEU A 316 1.58 2.98 4.50
C LEU A 316 2.80 2.10 4.18
N MET A 317 3.74 2.56 3.35
CA MET A 317 4.99 1.84 3.10
C MET A 317 6.01 1.98 4.22
N LEU A 318 5.91 3.02 5.05
CA LEU A 318 6.87 3.29 6.12
C LEU A 318 6.95 2.15 7.16
N PRO A 319 5.83 1.55 7.63
CA PRO A 319 5.87 0.35 8.45
C PRO A 319 6.74 -0.76 7.88
N PHE A 320 6.84 -0.92 6.55
CA PHE A 320 7.64 -1.96 5.91
C PHE A 320 9.09 -1.51 5.72
N PHE A 321 9.30 -0.28 5.25
CA PHE A 321 10.65 0.20 4.93
C PHE A 321 11.49 0.43 6.18
N ALA A 322 10.90 1.03 7.23
CA ALA A 322 11.60 1.37 8.45
C ALA A 322 12.21 0.14 9.16
N GLN A 323 11.59 -1.03 9.00
CA GLN A 323 12.08 -2.29 9.55
C GLN A 323 13.38 -2.76 8.90
N GLU A 324 13.59 -2.45 7.63
CA GLU A 324 14.72 -2.95 6.83
C GLU A 324 15.90 -1.96 6.74
N ILE A 325 15.71 -0.72 7.19
CA ILE A 325 16.78 0.28 7.24
C ILE A 325 17.88 -0.15 8.24
N ARG A 326 19.13 -0.17 7.77
CA ARG A 326 20.32 -0.47 8.58
C ARG A 326 21.18 0.79 8.74
N VAL A 327 21.26 1.27 9.97
CA VAL A 327 22.14 2.38 10.35
C VAL A 327 23.60 1.91 10.31
N LYS A 328 24.45 2.67 9.62
CA LYS A 328 25.86 2.31 9.37
C LYS A 328 26.85 3.42 9.66
N ASN A 329 26.41 4.65 9.51
CA ASN A 329 27.20 5.85 9.75
C ASN A 329 26.30 6.94 10.36
N GLY A 330 26.93 8.02 10.85
CA GLY A 330 26.22 9.14 11.46
C GLY A 330 25.13 9.72 10.55
N VAL A 331 25.38 9.82 9.24
CA VAL A 331 24.39 10.35 8.27
C VAL A 331 23.14 9.47 8.21
N THR A 332 23.30 8.15 8.04
CA THR A 332 22.18 7.21 8.03
C THR A 332 21.43 7.17 9.35
N LEU A 333 22.13 7.36 10.48
CA LEU A 333 21.51 7.48 11.80
C LEU A 333 20.65 8.74 11.86
N TRP A 334 21.21 9.90 11.51
CA TRP A 334 20.51 11.18 11.50
C TRP A 334 19.27 11.15 10.60
N LEU A 335 19.39 10.65 9.37
CA LEU A 335 18.26 10.51 8.46
C LEU A 335 17.19 9.54 8.98
N THR A 336 17.60 8.48 9.68
CA THR A 336 16.68 7.55 10.33
C THR A 336 15.95 8.23 11.50
N ILE A 337 16.66 9.02 12.31
CA ILE A 337 16.07 9.81 13.40
C ILE A 337 15.05 10.81 12.84
N ILE A 338 15.40 11.54 11.78
CA ILE A 338 14.48 12.47 11.11
C ILE A 338 13.23 11.72 10.65
N LEU A 339 13.37 10.57 9.99
CA LEU A 339 12.24 9.77 9.55
C LEU A 339 11.30 9.37 10.70
N TYR A 340 11.85 8.85 11.81
CA TYR A 340 11.05 8.48 12.98
C TYR A 340 10.43 9.70 13.67
N PHE A 341 11.15 10.81 13.75
CA PHE A 341 10.63 12.06 14.30
C PHE A 341 9.45 12.57 13.49
N MET A 342 9.50 12.50 12.15
CA MET A 342 8.38 12.89 11.30
C MET A 342 7.16 11.97 11.48
N ILE A 343 7.37 10.65 11.51
CA ILE A 343 6.28 9.69 11.80
C ILE A 343 5.67 9.97 13.17
N PHE A 344 6.52 10.22 14.18
CA PHE A 344 6.07 10.55 15.53
C PHE A 344 5.34 11.89 15.58
N SER A 345 5.81 12.90 14.85
CA SER A 345 5.16 14.21 14.78
C SER A 345 3.78 14.10 14.15
N GLU A 346 3.61 13.31 13.09
CA GLU A 346 2.28 13.04 12.53
C GLU A 346 1.39 12.33 13.54
N ALA A 347 1.89 11.29 14.20
CA ALA A 347 1.15 10.59 15.24
C ALA A 347 0.78 11.54 16.38
N TYR A 348 1.68 12.39 16.85
CA TYR A 348 1.43 13.33 17.92
C TYR A 348 0.38 14.39 17.51
N LEU A 349 0.47 14.94 16.30
CA LEU A 349 -0.52 15.87 15.77
C LEU A 349 -1.90 15.21 15.63
N ALA A 350 -1.94 13.95 15.18
CA ALA A 350 -3.16 13.18 15.13
C ALA A 350 -3.74 12.96 16.54
N TYR A 351 -2.91 12.57 17.50
CA TYR A 351 -3.32 12.43 18.91
C TYR A 351 -3.90 13.73 19.47
N GLY A 352 -3.24 14.87 19.27
CA GLY A 352 -3.72 16.18 19.70
C GLY A 352 -5.05 16.60 19.06
N ARG A 353 -5.42 16.01 17.91
CA ARG A 353 -6.73 16.17 17.26
C ARG A 353 -7.78 15.16 17.76
N GLY A 354 -7.48 14.38 18.80
CA GLY A 354 -8.37 13.38 19.37
C GLY A 354 -8.55 12.12 18.51
N VAL A 355 -7.69 11.92 17.51
CA VAL A 355 -7.77 10.80 16.55
C VAL A 355 -7.79 9.46 17.31
N TYR A 356 -6.81 9.22 18.18
CA TYR A 356 -6.68 7.90 18.81
C TYR A 356 -7.66 7.63 19.95
N ASN A 357 -8.55 8.57 20.29
CA ASN A 357 -9.58 8.35 21.32
C ASN A 357 -10.47 7.14 20.98
N TYR A 358 -10.64 6.83 19.68
CA TYR A 358 -11.33 5.61 19.24
C TYR A 358 -10.71 4.31 19.78
N PHE A 359 -9.38 4.26 19.94
CA PHE A 359 -8.65 3.07 20.38
C PHE A 359 -8.33 3.05 21.87
N ILE A 360 -8.32 4.23 22.51
CA ILE A 360 -7.88 4.38 23.90
C ILE A 360 -9.08 4.42 24.88
N GLY A 361 -10.30 4.68 24.38
CA GLY A 361 -11.52 4.80 25.18
C GLY A 361 -11.89 6.25 25.37
#